data_AF-A0A954UXG6-F1
#
_entry.id   AF-A0A954UXG6-F1
#
_cell.length_a   1.000
_cell.length_b   1.000
_cell.length_c   1.000
_cell.angle_alpha   90.00
_cell.angle_beta   90.00
_cell.angle_gamma   90.00
#
_symmetry.space_group_name_H-M   'P 1'
#
loop_
_entity.id
_entity.type
_entity.pdbx_description
1 polymer ?
#
loop_
_entity_poly.entity_id
_entity_poly.type
_entity_poly.pdbx_seq_one_letter_code
_entity_poly.pdbx_strand_id
1 'polypeptide(L)'
;MSTQEAFFTVCDDAQPAESHYLSLYVSVPYYGGPEEGGWWGSDTRLVAYKHFDTKEALEAAQSKVEALAVELNEQSRREFDEQCLREMAWLDARGLDADYLPEVDGESRYFVSSEEVPGTMTSQGCRHYE
;
A
#
# COMPACT_ATOMS: atom_id res chain seq x y z
N MET A 1 0.32 -33.96 21.52
CA MET A 1 1.22 -34.05 20.37
C MET A 1 0.47 -33.47 19.18
N SER A 2 0.93 -32.35 18.65
CA SER A 2 0.32 -31.71 17.47
C SER A 2 0.60 -32.55 16.22
N THR A 3 -0.20 -32.36 15.15
CA THR A 3 0.00 -33.04 13.87
C THR A 3 1.40 -32.76 13.28
N GLN A 4 1.93 -31.57 13.54
CA GLN A 4 3.26 -31.13 13.10
C GLN A 4 4.39 -31.84 13.86
N GLU A 5 4.27 -31.96 15.18
CA GLU A 5 5.22 -32.70 16.02
C GLU A 5 5.27 -34.19 15.65
N ALA A 6 4.11 -34.79 15.36
CA ALA A 6 4.03 -36.18 14.92
C ALA A 6 4.71 -36.39 13.55
N PHE A 7 4.57 -35.42 12.64
CA PHE A 7 5.22 -35.47 11.33
C PHE A 7 6.75 -35.37 11.44
N PHE A 8 7.26 -34.42 12.23
CA PHE A 8 8.71 -34.27 12.47
C PHE A 8 9.33 -35.46 13.21
N THR A 9 8.53 -36.21 13.98
CA THR A 9 8.98 -37.46 14.64
C THR A 9 9.12 -38.63 13.66
N VAL A 10 8.36 -38.62 12.55
CA VAL A 10 8.43 -39.66 11.51
C VAL A 10 9.49 -39.33 10.46
N CYS A 11 9.72 -38.05 10.22
CA CYS A 11 10.68 -37.55 9.25
C CYS A 11 11.73 -36.70 9.97
N ASP A 12 12.81 -37.33 10.44
CA ASP A 12 13.85 -36.70 11.28
C ASP A 12 14.54 -35.47 10.64
N ASP A 13 14.50 -35.33 9.31
CA ASP A 13 15.07 -34.20 8.56
C ASP A 13 14.00 -33.24 8.00
N ALA A 14 12.74 -33.37 8.42
CA ALA A 14 11.67 -32.50 7.93
C ALA A 14 11.84 -31.07 8.45
N GLN A 15 11.72 -30.10 7.53
CA GLN A 15 11.76 -28.68 7.85
C GLN A 15 10.35 -28.07 7.80
N PRO A 16 10.10 -26.97 8.53
CA PRO A 16 8.89 -26.18 8.36
C PRO A 16 8.71 -25.76 6.90
N ALA A 17 7.46 -25.75 6.43
CA ALA A 17 7.16 -25.18 5.13
C ALA A 17 7.32 -23.65 5.23
N GLU A 18 8.35 -23.11 4.60
CA GLU A 18 8.53 -21.66 4.44
C GLU A 18 7.90 -21.20 3.13
N SER A 19 7.41 -19.97 3.10
CA SER A 19 6.90 -19.32 1.90
C SER A 19 7.48 -17.92 1.81
N HIS A 20 7.93 -17.53 0.62
CA HIS A 20 8.56 -16.24 0.41
C HIS A 20 7.78 -15.45 -0.64
N TYR A 21 7.03 -14.45 -0.20
CA TYR A 21 6.29 -13.55 -1.08
C TYR A 21 6.89 -12.14 -1.03
N LEU A 22 7.04 -11.53 -2.20
CA LEU A 22 7.31 -10.11 -2.34
C LEU A 22 6.03 -9.44 -2.82
N SER A 23 5.52 -8.51 -2.03
CA SER A 23 4.25 -7.82 -2.26
C SER A 23 4.49 -6.32 -2.49
N LEU A 24 3.83 -5.77 -3.50
CA LEU A 24 3.71 -4.34 -3.74
C LEU A 24 2.35 -3.87 -3.24
N TYR A 25 2.36 -2.83 -2.41
CA TYR A 25 1.18 -2.22 -1.82
C TYR A 25 1.01 -0.79 -2.30
N VAL A 26 -0.23 -0.30 -2.23
CA VAL A 26 -0.58 1.11 -2.33
C VAL A 26 -1.35 1.54 -1.09
N SER A 27 -0.88 2.60 -0.45
CA SER A 27 -1.58 3.34 0.59
C SER A 27 -2.29 4.53 -0.05
N VAL A 28 -3.61 4.50 -0.03
CA VAL A 28 -4.47 5.54 -0.60
C VAL A 28 -5.03 6.35 0.57
N PRO A 29 -4.58 7.59 0.78
CA PRO A 29 -5.14 8.43 1.82
C PRO A 29 -6.58 8.81 1.45
N TYR A 30 -7.38 9.11 2.45
CA TYR A 30 -8.72 9.62 2.25
C TYR A 30 -9.08 10.66 3.30
N TYR A 31 -9.93 11.60 2.91
CA TYR A 31 -10.54 12.51 3.87
C TYR A 31 -11.68 11.80 4.62
N GLY A 32 -11.61 11.83 5.95
CA GLY A 32 -12.53 11.12 6.84
C GLY A 32 -13.76 11.92 7.26
N GLY A 33 -13.79 13.23 6.97
CA GLY A 33 -14.91 14.11 7.24
C GLY A 33 -14.54 15.31 8.13
N PRO A 34 -15.46 16.28 8.28
CA PRO A 34 -15.19 17.60 8.89
C PRO A 34 -15.15 17.62 10.43
N GLU A 35 -15.40 16.50 11.09
CA GLU A 35 -15.39 16.42 12.56
C GLU A 35 -13.99 16.70 13.14
N GLU A 36 -13.93 17.36 14.31
CA GLU A 36 -12.70 17.78 15.02
C GLU A 36 -11.65 18.55 14.19
N GLY A 37 -12.06 19.28 13.15
CA GLY A 37 -11.14 20.05 12.30
C GLY A 37 -10.60 19.27 11.11
N GLY A 38 -11.25 18.15 10.79
CA GLY A 38 -10.87 17.28 9.68
C GLY A 38 -9.94 16.17 10.15
N TRP A 39 -10.27 14.93 9.81
CA TRP A 39 -9.37 13.80 10.03
C TRP A 39 -9.09 13.07 8.72
N TRP A 40 -7.93 12.42 8.67
CA TRP A 40 -7.44 11.71 7.50
C TRP A 40 -7.18 10.27 7.87
N GLY A 41 -7.49 9.35 6.95
CA GLY A 41 -7.13 7.95 7.06
C GLY A 41 -6.42 7.47 5.80
N SER A 42 -6.10 6.18 5.77
CA SER A 42 -5.52 5.54 4.59
C SER A 42 -6.01 4.12 4.47
N ASP A 43 -6.35 3.69 3.25
CA ASP A 43 -6.52 2.28 2.92
C ASP A 43 -5.20 1.74 2.38
N THR A 44 -4.75 0.60 2.87
CA THR A 44 -3.65 -0.15 2.26
C THR A 44 -4.19 -1.29 1.43
N ARG A 45 -3.85 -1.33 0.14
CA ARG A 45 -4.32 -2.35 -0.80
C ARG A 45 -3.14 -3.07 -1.42
N LEU A 46 -3.23 -4.39 -1.50
CA LEU A 46 -2.28 -5.19 -2.25
C LEU A 46 -2.46 -4.91 -3.76
N VAL A 47 -1.38 -4.47 -4.41
CA VAL A 47 -1.36 -4.18 -5.86
C VAL A 47 -0.99 -5.44 -6.64
N ALA A 48 0.12 -6.06 -6.26
CA ALA A 48 0.64 -7.26 -6.89
C ALA A 48 1.56 -8.00 -5.92
N TYR A 49 1.74 -9.30 -6.13
CA TYR A 49 2.70 -10.09 -5.37
C TYR A 49 3.37 -11.14 -6.26
N LYS A 50 4.52 -11.64 -5.82
CA LYS A 50 5.22 -12.76 -6.46
C LYS A 50 5.81 -13.70 -5.42
N HIS A 51 5.60 -15.01 -5.62
CA HIS A 51 6.25 -16.07 -4.85
C HIS A 51 7.70 -16.29 -5.33
N PHE A 52 8.58 -16.60 -4.39
CA PHE A 52 9.97 -16.97 -4.61
C PHE A 52 10.27 -18.28 -3.91
N ASP A 53 11.03 -19.14 -4.57
CA ASP A 53 11.39 -20.46 -4.01
C ASP A 53 12.46 -20.36 -2.92
N THR A 54 13.22 -19.25 -2.87
CA THR A 54 14.23 -19.00 -1.84
C THR A 54 14.20 -17.55 -1.37
N LYS A 55 14.65 -17.34 -0.13
CA LYS A 55 14.80 -16.02 0.48
C LYS A 55 15.79 -15.14 -0.30
N GLU A 56 16.89 -15.69 -0.78
CA GLU A 56 17.91 -14.95 -1.54
C GLU A 56 17.35 -14.44 -2.87
N ALA A 57 16.52 -15.24 -3.54
CA ALA A 57 15.87 -14.83 -4.78
C ALA A 57 14.87 -13.69 -4.55
N LEU A 58 14.16 -13.72 -3.41
CA LEU A 58 13.27 -12.65 -2.97
C LEU A 58 14.07 -11.36 -2.71
N GLU A 59 15.12 -11.42 -1.89
CA GLU A 59 15.94 -10.25 -1.54
C GLU A 59 16.60 -9.62 -2.78
N ALA A 60 17.04 -10.45 -3.74
CA ALA A 60 17.58 -9.97 -5.00
C ALA A 60 16.53 -9.23 -5.86
N ALA A 61 15.26 -9.65 -5.80
CA ALA A 61 14.17 -8.98 -6.49
C ALA A 61 13.68 -7.73 -5.76
N GLN A 62 13.75 -7.71 -4.43
CA GLN A 62 13.25 -6.64 -3.57
C GLN A 62 13.79 -5.27 -3.99
N SER A 63 15.10 -5.13 -4.17
CA SER A 63 15.72 -3.86 -4.60
C SER A 63 15.14 -3.29 -5.91
N LYS A 64 14.77 -4.16 -6.87
CA LYS A 64 14.18 -3.74 -8.15
C LYS A 64 12.74 -3.26 -7.98
N VAL A 65 11.98 -3.95 -7.13
CA VAL A 65 10.60 -3.57 -6.84
C VAL A 65 10.55 -2.32 -5.96
N GLU A 66 11.52 -2.13 -5.07
CA GLU A 66 11.68 -0.90 -4.30
C GLU A 66 11.98 0.30 -5.20
N ALA A 67 12.88 0.15 -6.18
CA ALA A 67 13.13 1.18 -7.19
C ALA A 67 11.86 1.53 -7.98
N LEU A 68 11.10 0.52 -8.41
CA LEU A 68 9.80 0.73 -9.05
C LEU A 68 8.82 1.47 -8.12
N ALA A 69 8.75 1.13 -6.84
CA ALA A 69 7.88 1.82 -5.88
C ALA A 69 8.27 3.30 -5.74
N VAL A 70 9.56 3.63 -5.77
CA VAL A 70 10.04 5.03 -5.78
C VAL A 70 9.57 5.75 -7.05
N GLU A 71 9.71 5.15 -8.23
CA GLU A 71 9.23 5.73 -9.49
C GLU A 71 7.72 5.97 -9.47
N LEU A 72 6.93 5.00 -8.97
CA LEU A 72 5.48 5.12 -8.82
C LEU A 72 5.09 6.23 -7.83
N ASN A 73 5.86 6.41 -6.75
CA ASN A 73 5.65 7.50 -5.80
C ASN A 73 5.90 8.87 -6.43
N GLU A 74 6.98 8.99 -7.23
CA GLU A 74 7.23 10.23 -7.95
C GLU A 74 6.16 10.54 -8.98
N GLN A 75 5.67 9.53 -9.70
CA GLN A 75 4.58 9.67 -10.64
C GLN A 75 3.28 10.10 -9.94
N SER A 76 2.90 9.42 -8.85
CA SER A 76 1.73 9.74 -8.02
C SER A 76 1.75 11.20 -7.55
N ARG A 77 2.91 11.66 -7.05
CA ARG A 77 3.09 13.06 -6.64
C ARG A 77 2.90 14.03 -7.80
N ARG A 78 3.49 13.76 -8.97
CA ARG A 78 3.34 14.63 -10.15
C ARG A 78 1.88 14.68 -10.61
N GLU A 79 1.19 13.56 -10.65
CA GLU A 79 -0.22 13.48 -11.03
C GLU A 79 -1.12 14.28 -10.07
N PHE A 80 -0.84 14.21 -8.77
CA PHE A 80 -1.51 15.00 -7.75
C PHE A 80 -1.25 16.51 -7.88
N ASP A 81 0.01 16.91 -8.09
CA ASP A 81 0.38 18.31 -8.32
C ASP A 81 -0.30 18.86 -9.59
N GLU A 82 -0.31 18.09 -10.67
CA GLU A 82 -0.99 18.46 -11.91
C GLU A 82 -2.51 18.58 -11.74
N GLN A 83 -3.12 17.72 -10.91
CA GLN A 83 -4.53 17.85 -10.56
C GLN A 83 -4.80 19.17 -9.83
N CYS A 84 -4.05 19.45 -8.76
CA CYS A 84 -4.19 20.69 -7.99
C CYS A 84 -4.05 21.93 -8.89
N LEU A 85 -3.06 21.94 -9.80
CA LEU A 85 -2.87 23.03 -10.75
C LEU A 85 -4.04 23.20 -11.72
N ARG A 86 -4.61 22.10 -12.23
CA ARG A 86 -5.79 22.14 -13.12
C ARG A 86 -7.01 22.69 -12.39
N GLU A 87 -7.21 22.28 -11.15
CA GLU A 87 -8.33 22.71 -10.32
C GLU A 87 -8.24 24.20 -9.97
N MET A 88 -7.05 24.67 -9.55
CA MET A 88 -6.80 26.10 -9.34
C MET A 88 -7.04 26.93 -10.60
N ALA A 89 -6.53 26.49 -11.76
CA ALA A 89 -6.76 27.19 -13.02
C ALA A 89 -8.25 27.23 -13.41
N TRP A 90 -9.01 26.19 -13.09
CA TRP A 90 -10.45 26.14 -13.33
C TRP A 90 -11.23 27.15 -12.48
N LEU A 91 -10.83 27.31 -11.21
CA LEU A 91 -11.37 28.29 -10.26
C LEU A 91 -11.05 29.73 -10.70
N ASP A 92 -9.77 30.01 -10.99
CA ASP A 92 -9.30 31.33 -11.43
C ASP A 92 -10.04 31.79 -12.70
N ALA A 93 -10.22 30.89 -13.67
CA ALA A 93 -10.92 31.19 -14.92
C ALA A 93 -12.40 31.56 -14.72
N ARG A 94 -12.98 31.25 -13.55
CA ARG A 94 -14.38 31.49 -13.20
C ARG A 94 -14.57 32.49 -12.07
N GLY A 95 -13.48 32.98 -11.47
CA GLY A 95 -13.53 33.82 -10.27
C GLY A 95 -14.25 33.14 -9.11
N LEU A 96 -14.04 31.83 -8.94
CA LEU A 96 -14.60 31.02 -7.86
C LEU A 96 -13.55 30.78 -6.77
N ASP A 97 -14.00 30.61 -5.54
CA ASP A 97 -13.16 30.27 -4.39
C ASP A 97 -12.98 28.75 -4.26
N ALA A 98 -12.05 28.31 -3.40
CA ALA A 98 -11.73 26.89 -3.18
C ALA A 98 -12.93 26.05 -2.70
N ASP A 99 -13.90 26.66 -2.03
CA ASP A 99 -15.13 26.02 -1.51
C ASP A 99 -16.00 25.36 -2.61
N TYR A 100 -15.72 25.65 -3.89
CA TYR A 100 -16.41 25.04 -5.03
C TYR A 100 -15.76 23.73 -5.50
N LEU A 101 -14.63 23.33 -4.93
CA LEU A 101 -14.00 22.04 -5.15
C LEU A 101 -14.37 21.06 -4.04
N PRO A 102 -14.47 19.76 -4.34
CA PRO A 102 -14.56 18.76 -3.29
C PRO A 102 -13.26 18.70 -2.47
N GLU A 103 -13.36 18.17 -1.25
CA GLU A 103 -12.18 17.77 -0.48
C GLU A 103 -11.35 16.77 -1.28
N VAL A 104 -10.05 17.00 -1.37
CA VAL A 104 -9.15 16.22 -2.21
C VAL A 104 -8.49 15.12 -1.37
N ASP A 105 -8.59 13.88 -1.81
CA ASP A 105 -7.80 12.79 -1.23
C ASP A 105 -6.30 13.03 -1.50
N GLY A 106 -5.44 12.76 -0.53
CA GLY A 106 -3.99 12.99 -0.69
C GLY A 106 -3.30 12.09 -1.74
N GLU A 107 -2.01 12.30 -1.94
CA GLU A 107 -1.19 11.47 -2.84
C GLU A 107 -1.18 9.99 -2.41
N SER A 108 -1.29 9.08 -3.38
CA SER A 108 -1.10 7.65 -3.12
C SER A 108 0.38 7.33 -2.91
N ARG A 109 0.67 6.37 -2.02
CA ARG A 109 2.04 5.93 -1.71
C ARG A 109 2.21 4.43 -1.89
N TYR A 110 3.21 4.05 -2.67
CA TYR A 110 3.59 2.68 -2.96
C TYR A 110 4.74 2.24 -2.07
N PHE A 111 4.67 1.00 -1.57
CA PHE A 111 5.73 0.38 -0.78
C PHE A 111 5.77 -1.13 -0.98
N VAL A 112 6.90 -1.73 -0.63
CA VAL A 112 7.17 -3.16 -0.82
C VAL A 112 7.24 -3.85 0.54
N SER A 113 6.77 -5.09 0.63
CA SER A 113 6.87 -5.92 1.83
C SER A 113 7.23 -7.35 1.46
N SER A 114 8.08 -7.97 2.28
CA SER A 114 8.35 -9.40 2.25
C SER A 114 7.45 -10.11 3.28
N GLU A 115 6.73 -11.13 2.83
CA GLU A 115 5.66 -11.75 3.62
C GLU A 115 5.66 -13.28 3.46
N GLU A 116 5.20 -13.98 4.49
CA GLU A 116 4.92 -15.43 4.43
C GLU A 116 3.56 -15.71 3.77
N VAL A 117 2.62 -14.76 3.90
CA VAL A 117 1.30 -14.79 3.27
C VAL A 117 1.09 -13.45 2.56
N PRO A 118 0.78 -13.42 1.27
CA PRO A 118 0.58 -12.16 0.57
C PRO A 118 -0.68 -11.46 1.09
N GLY A 119 -0.62 -10.15 1.24
CA GLY A 119 -1.77 -9.34 1.62
C GLY A 119 -1.90 -9.07 3.12
N THR A 120 -0.94 -9.46 3.97
CA THR A 120 -1.03 -9.26 5.42
C THR A 120 -1.02 -7.79 5.83
N MET A 121 -0.47 -6.93 4.98
CA MET A 121 -0.51 -5.47 5.18
C MET A 121 -1.79 -4.81 4.65
N THR A 122 -2.71 -5.56 4.03
CA THR A 122 -3.98 -5.01 3.55
C THR A 122 -4.81 -4.52 4.73
N SER A 123 -5.24 -3.27 4.65
CA SER A 123 -6.06 -2.66 5.69
C SER A 123 -7.04 -1.67 5.08
N GLN A 124 -8.24 -1.61 5.64
CA GLN A 124 -9.19 -0.56 5.37
C GLN A 124 -9.20 0.37 6.57
N GLY A 125 -8.99 1.66 6.34
CA GLY A 125 -9.04 2.61 7.45
C GLY A 125 -10.48 2.74 7.99
N CYS A 126 -10.62 3.10 9.26
CA CYS A 126 -11.94 3.34 9.85
C CYS A 126 -12.62 4.50 9.11
N ARG A 127 -13.87 4.33 8.68
CA ARG A 127 -14.66 5.36 7.95
C ARG A 127 -15.67 6.08 8.83
N HIS A 128 -15.71 5.72 10.11
CA HIS A 128 -16.59 6.30 11.10
C HIS A 128 -15.75 6.78 12.28
N TYR A 129 -16.14 7.92 12.83
CA TYR A 129 -15.67 8.34 14.13
C TYR A 129 -16.16 7.31 15.17
N GLU A 130 -15.26 6.69 15.94
CA GLU A 130 -15.61 5.88 17.11
C GLU A 130 -15.66 6.73 18.38
#